data_AF-A0A7C2XY10-F1
#
_entry.id   AF-A0A7C2XY10-F1
#
_cell.length_a   1.000
_cell.length_b   1.000
_cell.length_c   1.000
_cell.angle_alpha   90.00
_cell.angle_beta   90.00
_cell.angle_gamma   90.00
#
_symmetry.space_group_name_H-M   'P 1'
#
loop_
_entity.id
_entity.type
_entity.pdbx_description
1 polymer ?
#
loop_
_entity_poly.entity_id
_entity_poly.type
_entity_poly.pdbx_seq_one_letter_code
_entity_poly.pdbx_strand_id
1 'polypeptide(L)'
;MTAQPQSLKGLDLLAEIARLKKERNAVILAHYYQKPEIQDLADFVGDSLDLSRKAAATDAEVIAFCGVRFMAETAKILSPEKIVILPDMDAGCSLEDSCPPEQFKAFREAHPDHIALTYINCSAAVKALSDIIVTSSSAQIILDQIPKGQKIIFGPDRHLGGYLARKTGRDMLLWPGICIVHQAFSETELLKLKAEHPGAPVAAHPECPPHIIDHADHVGSTKSILDFALSSPAKTILVATEPHIIHQMEKAAPE
;
A
#
# COMPACT_ATOMS: atom_id res chain seq x y z
N MET A 1 23.11 -9.49 -13.89
CA MET A 1 23.74 -8.63 -14.91
C MET A 1 22.83 -7.45 -15.13
N THR A 2 23.10 -6.32 -14.49
CA THR A 2 22.46 -5.04 -14.83
C THR A 2 23.01 -4.61 -16.18
N ALA A 3 22.16 -4.60 -17.21
CA ALA A 3 22.54 -4.09 -18.52
C ALA A 3 22.99 -2.63 -18.36
N GLN A 4 24.12 -2.27 -18.96
CA GLN A 4 24.51 -0.85 -19.03
C GLN A 4 23.40 -0.08 -19.76
N PRO A 5 22.97 1.09 -19.26
CA PRO A 5 21.91 1.85 -19.91
C PRO A 5 22.41 2.30 -21.28
N GLN A 6 21.81 1.74 -22.33
CA GLN A 6 21.88 2.32 -23.67
C GLN A 6 21.36 3.76 -23.59
N SER A 7 22.01 4.68 -24.29
CA SER A 7 21.55 6.07 -24.35
C SER A 7 20.11 6.11 -24.87
N LEU A 8 19.19 6.56 -24.04
CA LEU A 8 17.76 6.72 -24.39
C LEU A 8 17.50 7.98 -25.25
N LYS A 9 18.54 8.76 -25.56
CA LYS A 9 18.40 9.98 -26.38
C LYS A 9 17.91 9.65 -27.79
N GLY A 10 16.86 10.33 -28.23
CA GLY A 10 16.27 10.19 -29.57
C GLY A 10 15.30 9.01 -29.73
N LEU A 11 15.07 8.24 -28.66
CA LEU A 11 14.05 7.20 -28.63
C LEU A 11 12.69 7.78 -28.25
N ASP A 12 11.66 7.40 -28.98
CA ASP A 12 10.29 7.53 -28.51
C ASP A 12 10.05 6.45 -27.45
N LEU A 13 10.13 6.86 -26.17
CA LEU A 13 10.00 5.96 -25.03
C LEU A 13 8.65 5.25 -24.99
N LEU A 14 7.56 5.92 -25.39
CA LEU A 14 6.22 5.33 -25.36
C LEU A 14 6.09 4.23 -26.42
N ALA A 15 6.59 4.50 -27.63
CA ALA A 15 6.63 3.51 -28.70
C ALA A 15 7.50 2.30 -28.30
N GLU A 16 8.64 2.54 -27.67
CA GLU A 16 9.56 1.49 -27.24
C GLU A 16 9.00 0.64 -26.10
N ILE A 17 8.34 1.25 -25.11
CA ILE A 17 7.63 0.53 -24.06
C ILE A 17 6.51 -0.34 -24.65
N ALA A 18 5.71 0.21 -25.57
CA ALA A 18 4.64 -0.54 -26.23
C ALA A 18 5.19 -1.74 -27.04
N ARG A 19 6.31 -1.53 -27.76
CA ARG A 19 7.03 -2.59 -28.49
C ARG A 19 7.49 -3.69 -27.55
N LEU A 20 8.21 -3.35 -26.49
CA LEU A 20 8.73 -4.31 -25.51
C LEU A 20 7.60 -5.04 -24.77
N LYS A 21 6.50 -4.34 -24.44
CA LYS A 21 5.34 -4.96 -23.81
C LYS A 21 4.76 -6.08 -24.67
N LYS A 22 4.64 -5.85 -25.98
CA LYS A 22 4.18 -6.87 -26.94
C LYS A 22 5.20 -8.00 -27.12
N GLU A 23 6.46 -7.68 -27.36
CA GLU A 23 7.51 -8.68 -27.64
C GLU A 23 7.80 -9.60 -26.46
N ARG A 24 7.60 -9.12 -25.23
CA ARG A 24 7.85 -9.87 -24.00
C ARG A 24 6.60 -10.48 -23.38
N ASN A 25 5.45 -10.36 -24.05
CA ASN A 25 4.15 -10.70 -23.45
C ASN A 25 4.05 -10.16 -22.01
N ALA A 26 4.29 -8.85 -21.86
CA ALA A 26 4.43 -8.22 -20.56
C ALA A 26 3.17 -7.44 -20.16
N VAL A 27 2.99 -7.25 -18.87
CA VAL A 27 2.04 -6.30 -18.29
C VAL A 27 2.73 -5.33 -17.35
N ILE A 28 2.21 -4.11 -17.27
CA ILE A 28 2.64 -3.07 -16.35
C ILE A 28 1.59 -2.97 -15.24
N LEU A 29 2.01 -3.24 -14.00
CA LEU A 29 1.20 -3.08 -12.80
C LEU A 29 1.68 -1.86 -12.04
N ALA A 30 0.81 -0.89 -11.77
CA ALA A 30 1.18 0.32 -11.05
C ALA A 30 0.38 0.51 -9.75
N HIS A 31 1.07 0.91 -8.68
CA HIS A 31 0.39 1.35 -7.47
C HIS A 31 -0.25 2.72 -7.68
N TYR A 32 -1.34 3.01 -6.97
CA TYR A 32 -1.99 4.33 -6.96
C TYR A 32 -1.06 5.52 -6.64
N TYR A 33 0.06 5.26 -5.95
CA TYR A 33 1.02 6.29 -5.55
C TYR A 33 2.11 6.55 -6.59
N GLN A 34 2.03 5.89 -7.75
CA GLN A 34 2.91 6.21 -8.88
C GLN A 34 2.55 7.57 -9.48
N LYS A 35 3.50 8.20 -10.16
CA LYS A 35 3.21 9.45 -10.87
C LYS A 35 2.13 9.26 -11.94
N PRO A 36 1.31 10.29 -12.25
CA PRO A 36 0.24 10.21 -13.24
C PRO A 36 0.64 9.55 -14.57
N GLU A 37 1.80 9.91 -15.10
CA GLU A 37 2.30 9.39 -16.38
C GLU A 37 2.59 7.87 -16.35
N ILE A 38 2.94 7.32 -15.18
CA ILE A 38 3.15 5.88 -15.00
C ILE A 38 1.82 5.17 -14.78
N GLN A 39 0.88 5.81 -14.07
CA GLN A 39 -0.47 5.27 -13.92
C GLN A 39 -1.19 5.17 -15.27
N ASP A 40 -1.04 6.17 -16.15
CA ASP A 40 -1.65 6.18 -17.48
C ASP A 40 -1.02 5.17 -18.44
N LEU A 41 0.24 4.81 -18.21
CA LEU A 41 0.96 3.78 -18.96
C LEU A 41 0.58 2.34 -18.54
N ALA A 42 0.12 2.17 -17.29
CA ALA A 42 -0.11 0.87 -16.70
C ALA A 42 -1.31 0.12 -17.30
N ASP A 43 -1.20 -1.20 -17.40
CA ASP A 43 -2.34 -2.06 -17.77
C ASP A 43 -3.33 -2.20 -16.61
N PHE A 44 -2.85 -2.13 -15.38
CA PHE A 44 -3.67 -2.13 -14.18
C PHE A 44 -3.09 -1.20 -13.12
N VAL A 45 -3.95 -0.37 -12.54
CA VAL A 45 -3.65 0.49 -11.38
C VAL A 45 -4.45 0.00 -10.17
N GLY A 46 -3.82 -0.12 -9.00
CA GLY A 46 -4.50 -0.66 -7.81
C GLY A 46 -3.74 -0.48 -6.50
N ASP A 47 -4.37 -0.94 -5.41
CA ASP A 47 -3.73 -1.08 -4.09
C ASP A 47 -2.91 -2.38 -4.00
N SER A 48 -2.18 -2.58 -2.90
CA SER A 48 -1.33 -3.76 -2.69
C SER A 48 -2.07 -5.10 -2.88
N LEU A 49 -3.33 -5.19 -2.47
CA LEU A 49 -4.11 -6.43 -2.56
C LEU A 49 -4.56 -6.69 -3.99
N ASP A 50 -5.08 -5.66 -4.66
CA ASP A 50 -5.54 -5.75 -6.05
C ASP A 50 -4.37 -6.10 -6.97
N LEU A 51 -3.21 -5.46 -6.80
CA LEU A 51 -2.02 -5.76 -7.60
C LEU A 51 -1.49 -7.17 -7.37
N SER A 52 -1.50 -7.66 -6.13
CA SER A 52 -1.12 -9.04 -5.81
C SER A 52 -2.02 -10.06 -6.53
N ARG A 53 -3.34 -9.81 -6.54
CA ARG A 53 -4.31 -10.64 -7.25
C ARG A 53 -4.12 -10.59 -8.77
N LYS A 54 -3.85 -9.41 -9.34
CA LYS A 54 -3.58 -9.23 -10.78
C LYS A 54 -2.29 -9.91 -11.22
N ALA A 55 -1.24 -9.83 -10.41
CA ALA A 55 0.02 -10.54 -10.66
C ALA A 55 -0.19 -12.06 -10.74
N ALA A 56 -0.95 -12.62 -9.80
CA ALA A 56 -1.28 -14.06 -9.80
C ALA A 56 -2.15 -14.46 -11.01
N ALA A 57 -3.15 -13.65 -11.35
CA ALA A 57 -4.17 -13.99 -12.34
C ALA A 57 -3.79 -13.70 -13.81
N THR A 58 -2.74 -12.93 -14.08
CA THR A 58 -2.33 -12.62 -15.46
C THR A 58 -1.68 -13.82 -16.16
N ASP A 59 -1.90 -13.93 -17.47
CA ASP A 59 -1.23 -14.89 -18.37
C ASP A 59 0.07 -14.32 -18.98
N ALA A 60 0.44 -13.10 -18.62
CA ALA A 60 1.68 -12.46 -19.05
C ALA A 60 2.91 -13.20 -18.50
N GLU A 61 3.97 -13.28 -19.31
CA GLU A 61 5.25 -13.89 -18.93
C GLU A 61 6.10 -12.94 -18.07
N VAL A 62 5.95 -11.64 -18.31
CA VAL A 62 6.72 -10.58 -17.65
C VAL A 62 5.78 -9.58 -16.97
N ILE A 63 6.11 -9.22 -15.72
CA ILE A 63 5.42 -8.19 -14.95
C ILE A 63 6.42 -7.07 -14.67
N ALA A 64 6.20 -5.90 -15.27
CA ALA A 64 6.85 -4.67 -14.84
C ALA A 64 6.05 -4.08 -13.67
N PHE A 65 6.61 -4.17 -12.47
CA PHE A 65 5.93 -3.75 -11.24
C PHE A 65 6.35 -2.33 -10.85
N CYS A 66 5.54 -1.35 -11.24
CA CYS A 66 5.70 0.05 -10.88
C CYS A 66 5.17 0.30 -9.46
N GLY A 67 5.99 -0.06 -8.47
CA GLY A 67 5.70 0.07 -7.04
C GLY A 67 7.00 0.08 -6.24
N VAL A 68 6.95 -0.46 -5.04
CA VAL A 68 8.11 -0.60 -4.15
C VAL A 68 8.52 -2.07 -4.02
N ARG A 69 9.73 -2.31 -3.51
CA ARG A 69 10.37 -3.64 -3.47
C ARG A 69 9.49 -4.74 -2.90
N PHE A 70 8.94 -4.59 -1.69
CA PHE A 70 8.12 -5.65 -1.10
C PHE A 70 6.89 -6.03 -1.95
N MET A 71 6.35 -5.10 -2.75
CA MET A 71 5.20 -5.38 -3.62
C MET A 71 5.63 -6.21 -4.82
N ALA A 72 6.76 -5.87 -5.44
CA ALA A 72 7.35 -6.67 -6.51
C ALA A 72 7.77 -8.07 -6.02
N GLU A 73 8.34 -8.17 -4.82
CA GLU A 73 8.61 -9.45 -4.17
C GLU A 73 7.33 -10.26 -3.94
N THR A 74 6.24 -9.61 -3.50
CA THR A 74 4.95 -10.29 -3.33
C THR A 74 4.40 -10.80 -4.65
N ALA A 75 4.47 -10.00 -5.73
CA ALA A 75 4.10 -10.46 -7.06
C ALA A 75 4.94 -11.67 -7.50
N LYS A 76 6.24 -11.68 -7.20
CA LYS A 76 7.12 -12.83 -7.50
C LYS A 76 6.80 -14.07 -6.66
N ILE A 77 6.47 -13.91 -5.38
CA ILE A 77 6.02 -15.00 -4.50
C ILE A 77 4.74 -15.64 -5.04
N LEU A 78 3.78 -14.82 -5.51
CA LEU A 78 2.51 -15.30 -6.06
C LEU A 78 2.59 -15.75 -7.52
N SER A 79 3.71 -15.50 -8.20
CA SER A 79 3.95 -15.90 -9.59
C SER A 79 5.40 -16.35 -9.78
N PRO A 80 5.77 -17.49 -9.17
CA PRO A 80 7.16 -17.94 -9.09
C PRO A 80 7.78 -18.20 -10.46
N GLU A 81 6.99 -18.59 -11.45
CA GLU A 81 7.48 -18.88 -12.81
C GLU A 81 7.59 -17.63 -13.70
N LYS A 82 6.95 -16.51 -13.33
CA LYS A 82 6.95 -15.28 -14.13
C LYS A 82 8.19 -14.43 -13.86
N ILE A 83 8.63 -13.66 -14.84
CA ILE A 83 9.67 -12.64 -14.64
C ILE A 83 9.00 -11.41 -14.03
N VAL A 84 9.48 -10.97 -12.86
CA VAL A 84 9.01 -9.73 -12.23
C VAL A 84 10.17 -8.73 -12.23
N ILE A 85 9.93 -7.57 -12.83
CA ILE A 85 10.91 -6.48 -12.95
C ILE A 85 10.44 -5.35 -12.06
N LEU A 86 11.28 -4.96 -11.11
CA LEU A 86 11.16 -3.69 -10.40
C LEU A 86 12.03 -2.66 -11.14
N PRO A 87 11.45 -1.60 -11.74
CA PRO A 87 12.21 -0.65 -12.56
C PRO A 87 13.32 0.08 -11.79
N ASP A 88 13.14 0.29 -10.49
CA ASP A 88 14.11 0.93 -9.61
C ASP A 88 14.27 0.11 -8.32
N MET A 89 15.45 -0.47 -8.13
CA MET A 89 15.74 -1.30 -6.95
C MET A 89 15.84 -0.49 -5.65
N ASP A 90 16.00 0.82 -5.73
CA ASP A 90 16.03 1.72 -4.59
C ASP A 90 14.62 2.17 -4.15
N ALA A 91 13.56 1.74 -4.86
CA ALA A 91 12.17 1.98 -4.49
C ALA A 91 11.78 1.19 -3.22
N GLY A 92 12.08 1.77 -2.05
CA GLY A 92 11.84 1.20 -0.72
C GLY A 92 10.56 1.65 -0.03
N CYS A 93 10.37 1.19 1.21
CA CYS A 93 9.25 1.55 2.07
C CYS A 93 9.71 1.67 3.53
N SER A 94 9.42 2.79 4.18
CA SER A 94 9.87 3.02 5.57
C SER A 94 9.35 1.98 6.55
N LEU A 95 8.16 1.42 6.30
CA LEU A 95 7.59 0.35 7.10
C LEU A 95 8.38 -0.95 6.98
N GLU A 96 8.78 -1.31 5.76
CA GLU A 96 9.64 -2.46 5.50
C GLU A 96 11.00 -2.28 6.20
N ASP A 97 11.62 -1.11 6.03
CA ASP A 97 12.92 -0.79 6.63
C ASP A 97 12.88 -0.76 8.16
N SER A 98 11.74 -0.34 8.74
CA SER A 98 11.53 -0.29 10.20
C SER A 98 11.32 -1.67 10.85
N CYS A 99 11.23 -2.73 10.05
CA CYS A 99 10.98 -4.10 10.54
C CYS A 99 12.04 -5.09 10.03
N PRO A 100 13.29 -5.02 10.53
CA PRO A 100 14.34 -5.94 10.12
C PRO A 100 13.98 -7.39 10.51
N PRO A 101 14.20 -8.39 9.63
CA PRO A 101 13.79 -9.78 9.87
C PRO A 101 14.30 -10.37 11.19
N GLU A 102 15.56 -10.15 11.54
CA GLU A 102 16.15 -10.69 12.79
C GLU A 102 15.52 -10.08 14.04
N GLN A 103 15.18 -8.79 13.99
CA GLN A 103 14.53 -8.13 15.12
C GLN A 103 13.07 -8.58 15.24
N PHE A 104 12.36 -8.72 14.12
CA PHE A 104 11.00 -9.25 14.11
C PHE A 104 10.94 -10.70 14.60
N LYS A 105 11.92 -11.52 14.21
CA LYS A 105 12.09 -12.88 14.71
C LYS A 105 12.25 -12.91 16.22
N ALA A 106 13.19 -12.14 16.77
CA ALA A 106 13.40 -12.04 18.22
C ALA A 106 12.13 -11.57 18.95
N PHE A 107 11.40 -10.62 18.35
CA PHE A 107 10.13 -10.12 18.89
C PHE A 107 9.04 -11.21 18.93
N ARG A 108 8.95 -12.07 17.92
CA ARG A 108 8.05 -13.25 17.93
C ARG A 108 8.49 -14.29 18.95
N GLU A 109 9.78 -14.60 19.02
CA GLU A 109 10.33 -15.60 19.94
C GLU A 109 10.12 -15.20 21.42
N ALA A 110 10.11 -13.90 21.72
CA ALA A 110 9.76 -13.38 23.04
C ALA A 110 8.25 -13.52 23.39
N HIS A 111 7.40 -13.81 22.40
CA HIS A 111 5.94 -13.88 22.53
C HIS A 111 5.39 -15.13 21.81
N PRO A 112 5.78 -16.34 22.23
CA PRO A 112 5.51 -17.58 21.49
C PRO A 112 4.02 -17.98 21.43
N ASP A 113 3.17 -17.37 22.26
CA ASP A 113 1.73 -17.58 22.30
C ASP A 113 0.94 -16.61 21.39
N HIS A 114 1.64 -15.67 20.74
CA HIS A 114 1.03 -14.73 19.80
C HIS A 114 1.11 -15.27 18.37
N ILE A 115 0.03 -15.10 17.60
CA ILE A 115 0.13 -15.20 16.14
C ILE A 115 0.59 -13.88 15.56
N ALA A 116 1.42 -13.91 14.52
CA ALA A 116 1.89 -12.76 13.78
C ALA A 116 0.94 -12.44 12.62
N LEU A 117 0.13 -11.40 12.83
CA LEU A 117 -0.71 -10.78 11.81
C LEU A 117 0.06 -9.60 11.20
N THR A 118 0.70 -9.84 10.07
CA THR A 118 1.67 -8.90 9.51
C THR A 118 1.13 -8.21 8.27
N TYR A 119 1.14 -6.89 8.27
CA TYR A 119 0.81 -6.05 7.14
C TYR A 119 1.83 -6.25 6.00
N ILE A 120 1.32 -6.28 4.77
CA ILE A 120 2.05 -6.64 3.54
C ILE A 120 3.31 -5.80 3.28
N ASN A 121 3.38 -4.60 3.85
CA ASN A 121 4.48 -3.65 3.79
C ASN A 121 5.68 -4.10 4.63
N CYS A 122 6.19 -5.30 4.35
CA CYS A 122 7.32 -5.93 5.02
C CYS A 122 8.12 -6.79 4.02
N SER A 123 9.37 -7.11 4.32
CA SER A 123 10.23 -7.90 3.42
C SER A 123 9.71 -9.33 3.27
N ALA A 124 10.10 -10.01 2.17
CA ALA A 124 9.82 -11.45 2.01
C ALA A 124 10.28 -12.30 3.22
N ALA A 125 11.40 -11.94 3.86
CA ALA A 125 11.89 -12.63 5.05
C ALA A 125 10.96 -12.44 6.27
N VAL A 126 10.43 -11.23 6.49
CA VAL A 126 9.40 -11.00 7.53
C VAL A 126 8.11 -11.74 7.20
N LYS A 127 7.72 -11.82 5.92
CA LYS A 127 6.56 -12.62 5.50
C LYS A 127 6.72 -14.09 5.86
N ALA A 128 7.91 -14.67 5.64
CA ALA A 128 8.22 -16.05 6.04
C ALA A 128 8.18 -16.27 7.57
N LEU A 129 8.39 -15.21 8.35
CA LEU A 129 8.25 -15.18 9.80
C LEU A 129 6.83 -14.80 10.24
N SER A 130 5.81 -14.79 9.39
CA SER A 130 4.46 -14.36 9.75
C SER A 130 3.46 -15.50 9.57
N ASP A 131 2.43 -15.54 10.41
CA ASP A 131 1.38 -16.57 10.31
C ASP A 131 0.33 -16.17 9.27
N ILE A 132 0.01 -14.87 9.21
CA ILE A 132 -1.00 -14.33 8.30
C ILE A 132 -0.54 -12.97 7.76
N ILE A 133 -0.61 -12.80 6.43
CA ILE A 133 -0.36 -11.51 5.77
C ILE A 133 -1.67 -10.78 5.52
N VAL A 134 -1.72 -9.49 5.88
CA VAL A 134 -2.88 -8.62 5.68
C VAL A 134 -2.52 -7.37 4.87
N THR A 135 -3.56 -6.70 4.37
CA THR A 135 -3.47 -5.36 3.77
C THR A 135 -4.39 -4.41 4.54
N SER A 136 -4.32 -3.10 4.31
CA SER A 136 -5.28 -2.15 4.90
C SER A 136 -6.72 -2.47 4.50
N SER A 137 -6.92 -3.09 3.33
CA SER A 137 -8.22 -3.57 2.82
C SER A 137 -8.70 -4.88 3.47
N SER A 138 -7.82 -5.72 4.02
CA SER A 138 -8.17 -7.06 4.54
C SER A 138 -7.95 -7.26 6.03
N ALA A 139 -7.19 -6.39 6.69
CA ALA A 139 -6.77 -6.57 8.08
C ALA A 139 -7.95 -6.73 9.04
N GLN A 140 -8.95 -5.85 8.95
CA GLN A 140 -10.15 -5.91 9.79
C GLN A 140 -10.92 -7.23 9.59
N ILE A 141 -11.18 -7.60 8.32
CA ILE A 141 -11.95 -8.79 7.95
C ILE A 141 -11.30 -10.06 8.52
N ILE A 142 -9.96 -10.13 8.47
CA ILE A 142 -9.22 -11.28 8.97
C ILE A 142 -9.12 -11.24 10.50
N LEU A 143 -8.89 -10.06 11.08
CA LEU A 143 -8.84 -9.88 12.54
C LEU A 143 -10.12 -10.32 13.24
N ASP A 144 -11.29 -10.05 12.64
CA ASP A 144 -12.59 -10.44 13.19
C ASP A 144 -12.83 -11.95 13.18
N GLN A 145 -12.12 -12.70 12.32
CA GLN A 145 -12.22 -14.16 12.24
C GLN A 145 -11.31 -14.87 13.24
N ILE A 146 -10.28 -14.19 13.77
CA ILE A 146 -9.37 -14.76 14.76
C ILE A 146 -10.11 -14.84 16.11
N PRO A 147 -10.06 -15.97 16.85
CA PRO A 147 -10.70 -16.09 18.16
C PRO A 147 -10.32 -14.95 19.12
N LYS A 148 -11.28 -14.41 19.87
CA LYS A 148 -11.06 -13.22 20.72
C LYS A 148 -9.95 -13.41 21.77
N GLY A 149 -9.76 -14.63 22.28
CA GLY A 149 -8.71 -14.96 23.26
C GLY A 149 -7.32 -15.19 22.66
N GLN A 150 -7.19 -15.27 21.33
CA GLN A 150 -5.89 -15.41 20.67
C GLN A 150 -5.13 -14.09 20.74
N LYS A 151 -3.92 -14.13 21.31
CA LYS A 151 -3.01 -12.99 21.33
C LYS A 151 -2.40 -12.77 19.95
N ILE A 152 -2.20 -11.51 19.58
CA ILE A 152 -1.78 -11.12 18.23
C ILE A 152 -0.61 -10.15 18.32
N ILE A 153 0.45 -10.45 17.59
CA ILE A 153 1.43 -9.46 17.16
C ILE A 153 0.91 -8.83 15.88
N PHE A 154 0.83 -7.49 15.84
CA PHE A 154 0.54 -6.76 14.62
C PHE A 154 1.73 -5.89 14.23
N GLY A 155 2.14 -5.95 12.96
CA GLY A 155 3.24 -5.12 12.47
C GLY A 155 3.28 -5.02 10.95
N PRO A 156 4.17 -4.20 10.38
CA PRO A 156 5.07 -3.31 11.11
C PRO A 156 4.43 -1.96 11.49
N ASP A 157 3.22 -1.66 11.05
CA ASP A 157 2.60 -0.34 11.28
C ASP A 157 1.80 -0.28 12.59
N ARG A 158 2.30 0.51 13.55
CA ARG A 158 1.63 0.72 14.85
C ARG A 158 0.37 1.57 14.76
N HIS A 159 0.25 2.46 13.77
CA HIS A 159 -0.93 3.32 13.60
C HIS A 159 -2.08 2.50 13.04
N LEU A 160 -1.83 1.70 12.01
CA LEU A 160 -2.82 0.74 11.49
C LEU A 160 -3.23 -0.25 12.58
N GLY A 161 -2.25 -0.85 13.28
CA GLY A 161 -2.52 -1.76 14.39
C GLY A 161 -3.32 -1.10 15.51
N GLY A 162 -2.96 0.13 15.90
CA GLY A 162 -3.66 0.90 16.91
C GLY A 162 -5.08 1.30 16.49
N TYR A 163 -5.29 1.66 15.23
CA TYR A 163 -6.62 1.92 14.68
C TYR A 163 -7.51 0.67 14.75
N LEU A 164 -7.00 -0.48 14.30
CA LEU A 164 -7.70 -1.76 14.39
C LEU A 164 -8.01 -2.14 15.84
N ALA A 165 -7.05 -1.96 16.76
CA ALA A 165 -7.26 -2.23 18.19
C ALA A 165 -8.40 -1.37 18.76
N ARG A 166 -8.41 -0.05 18.51
CA ARG A 166 -9.48 0.86 18.94
C ARG A 166 -10.83 0.50 18.33
N LYS A 167 -10.86 0.18 17.03
CA LYS A 167 -12.08 -0.13 16.30
C LYS A 167 -12.71 -1.46 16.69
N THR A 168 -11.90 -2.47 17.02
CA THR A 168 -12.36 -3.84 17.27
C THR A 168 -12.40 -4.25 18.74
N GLY A 169 -11.80 -3.43 19.61
CA GLY A 169 -11.55 -3.77 21.01
C GLY A 169 -10.55 -4.91 21.19
N ARG A 170 -9.73 -5.23 20.18
CA ARG A 170 -8.68 -6.25 20.29
C ARG A 170 -7.45 -5.66 20.94
N ASP A 171 -6.99 -6.29 22.02
CA ASP A 171 -5.65 -6.03 22.55
C ASP A 171 -4.62 -6.73 21.66
N MET A 172 -3.66 -5.97 21.13
CA MET A 172 -2.66 -6.44 20.19
C MET A 172 -1.29 -5.88 20.58
N LEU A 173 -0.28 -6.73 20.49
CA LEU A 173 1.11 -6.34 20.66
C LEU A 173 1.62 -5.72 19.34
N LEU A 174 1.88 -4.41 19.35
CA LEU A 174 2.21 -3.66 18.13
C LEU A 174 3.71 -3.56 17.92
N TRP A 175 4.18 -3.88 16.71
CA TRP A 175 5.52 -3.51 16.26
C TRP A 175 5.61 -1.98 16.16
N PRO A 176 6.68 -1.33 16.66
CA PRO A 176 6.75 0.13 16.78
C PRO A 176 7.14 0.86 15.46
N GLY A 177 6.78 0.33 14.29
CA GLY A 177 7.05 0.95 12.99
C GLY A 177 5.94 1.92 12.55
N ILE A 178 6.28 2.81 11.62
CA ILE A 178 5.36 3.83 11.06
C ILE A 178 5.66 4.11 9.58
N CYS A 179 4.64 4.50 8.83
CA CYS A 179 4.81 5.11 7.53
C CYS A 179 5.21 6.59 7.68
N ILE A 180 6.37 6.99 7.14
CA ILE A 180 6.84 8.37 7.25
C ILE A 180 5.95 9.37 6.48
N VAL A 181 5.31 8.91 5.40
CA VAL A 181 4.40 9.73 4.59
C VAL A 181 3.17 10.10 5.43
N HIS A 182 2.51 9.10 6.01
CA HIS A 182 1.31 9.34 6.83
C HIS A 182 1.63 9.95 8.20
N GLN A 183 2.83 9.74 8.73
CA GLN A 183 3.27 10.41 9.97
C GLN A 183 3.46 11.92 9.78
N ALA A 184 3.70 12.39 8.55
CA ALA A 184 3.99 13.79 8.26
C ALA A 184 2.74 14.69 8.22
N PHE A 185 1.53 14.13 8.25
CA PHE A 185 0.30 14.93 8.27
C PHE A 185 0.22 15.80 9.52
N SER A 186 -0.03 17.10 9.31
CA SER A 186 -0.17 18.09 10.37
C SER A 186 -1.65 18.29 10.72
N GLU A 187 -2.00 18.07 11.99
CA GLU A 187 -3.35 18.35 12.49
C GLU A 187 -3.74 19.81 12.29
N THR A 188 -2.79 20.73 12.52
CA THR A 188 -3.00 22.17 12.35
C THR A 188 -3.38 22.52 10.91
N GLU A 189 -2.71 21.94 9.92
CA GLU A 189 -3.04 22.20 8.51
C GLU A 189 -4.36 21.56 8.11
N LEU A 190 -4.68 20.37 8.63
CA LEU A 190 -5.99 19.74 8.42
C LEU A 190 -7.12 20.61 8.98
N LEU A 191 -6.95 21.18 10.18
CA LEU A 191 -7.94 22.07 10.79
C LEU A 191 -8.14 23.37 10.00
N LYS A 192 -7.07 23.92 9.42
CA LYS A 192 -7.18 25.06 8.50
C LYS A 192 -7.98 24.70 7.26
N LEU A 193 -7.68 23.57 6.62
CA LEU A 193 -8.43 23.10 5.45
C LEU A 193 -9.91 22.84 5.77
N LYS A 194 -10.23 22.29 6.94
CA LYS A 194 -11.62 22.11 7.39
C LYS A 194 -12.34 23.45 7.59
N ALA A 195 -11.62 24.50 8.02
CA ALA A 195 -12.18 25.85 8.14
C ALA A 195 -12.35 26.55 6.78
N GLU A 196 -11.44 26.32 5.83
CA GLU A 196 -11.50 26.83 4.45
C GLU A 196 -12.57 26.13 3.61
N HIS A 197 -12.84 24.86 3.89
CA HIS A 197 -13.85 24.04 3.21
C HIS A 197 -14.91 23.50 4.19
N PRO A 198 -15.80 24.37 4.75
CA PRO A 198 -16.81 23.93 5.69
C PRO A 198 -17.73 22.85 5.11
N GLY A 199 -17.85 21.72 5.81
CA GLY A 199 -18.69 20.59 5.39
C GLY A 199 -18.05 19.64 4.39
N ALA A 200 -16.80 19.87 3.95
CA ALA A 200 -16.04 18.89 3.18
C ALA A 200 -15.68 17.69 4.09
N PRO A 201 -16.03 16.45 3.72
CA PRO A 201 -15.64 15.29 4.49
C PRO A 201 -14.14 15.02 4.39
N VAL A 202 -13.58 14.45 5.44
CA VAL A 202 -12.17 14.04 5.53
C VAL A 202 -12.07 12.53 5.32
N ALA A 203 -11.30 12.10 4.34
CA ALA A 203 -10.97 10.71 4.09
C ALA A 203 -9.49 10.45 4.38
N ALA A 204 -9.20 9.57 5.34
CA ALA A 204 -7.84 9.32 5.82
C ALA A 204 -7.42 7.85 5.69
N HIS A 205 -6.12 7.63 5.44
CA HIS A 205 -5.56 6.29 5.48
C HIS A 205 -5.31 5.84 6.93
N PRO A 206 -5.56 4.56 7.31
CA PRO A 206 -5.37 4.09 8.68
C PRO A 206 -3.90 4.06 9.17
N GLU A 207 -2.93 4.34 8.28
CA GLU A 207 -1.52 4.56 8.65
C GLU A 207 -1.30 5.97 9.24
N CYS A 208 -2.29 6.87 9.15
CA CYS A 208 -2.24 8.18 9.78
C CYS A 208 -2.27 8.07 11.31
N PRO A 209 -1.61 8.99 12.03
CA PRO A 209 -1.64 9.01 13.49
C PRO A 209 -3.06 9.30 14.02
N PRO A 210 -3.36 8.91 15.28
CA PRO A 210 -4.70 9.05 15.85
C PRO A 210 -5.29 10.46 15.75
N HIS A 211 -4.48 11.49 15.98
CA HIS A 211 -4.93 12.88 15.91
C HIS A 211 -5.36 13.34 14.50
N ILE A 212 -5.00 12.62 13.43
CA ILE A 212 -5.54 12.85 12.08
C ILE A 212 -6.80 12.01 11.87
N ILE A 213 -6.75 10.75 12.30
CA ILE A 213 -7.85 9.79 12.21
C ILE A 213 -9.11 10.29 12.93
N ASP A 214 -8.95 10.94 14.08
CA ASP A 214 -10.06 11.45 14.89
C ASP A 214 -10.84 12.59 14.19
N HIS A 215 -10.27 13.20 13.14
CA HIS A 215 -10.94 14.19 12.30
C HIS A 215 -11.57 13.60 11.03
N ALA A 216 -11.38 12.31 10.76
CA ALA A 216 -11.77 11.64 9.52
C ALA A 216 -13.22 11.14 9.57
N ASP A 217 -13.98 11.45 8.52
CA ASP A 217 -15.31 10.92 8.26
C ASP A 217 -15.25 9.51 7.64
N HIS A 218 -14.15 9.22 6.92
CA HIS A 218 -13.87 7.91 6.36
C HIS A 218 -12.42 7.49 6.61
N VAL A 219 -12.23 6.25 7.04
CA VAL A 219 -10.90 5.66 7.29
C VAL A 219 -10.79 4.31 6.61
N GLY A 220 -9.90 4.22 5.62
CA GLY A 220 -9.74 3.00 4.82
C GLY A 220 -8.48 2.98 3.96
N SER A 221 -8.29 1.88 3.24
CA SER A 221 -7.22 1.76 2.24
C SER A 221 -7.35 2.80 1.13
N THR A 222 -6.31 2.94 0.31
CA THR A 222 -6.33 3.85 -0.84
C THR A 222 -7.53 3.64 -1.76
N LYS A 223 -7.86 2.37 -2.06
CA LYS A 223 -9.05 2.01 -2.82
C LYS A 223 -10.33 2.45 -2.09
N SER A 224 -10.42 2.17 -0.79
CA SER A 224 -11.57 2.57 0.01
C SER A 224 -11.76 4.09 0.06
N ILE A 225 -10.68 4.86 0.08
CA ILE A 225 -10.70 6.33 0.00
C ILE A 225 -11.19 6.79 -1.38
N LEU A 226 -10.70 6.17 -2.46
CA LEU A 226 -11.18 6.45 -3.82
C LEU A 226 -12.68 6.14 -3.95
N ASP A 227 -13.13 4.97 -3.50
CA ASP A 227 -14.53 4.56 -3.53
C ASP A 227 -15.41 5.53 -2.72
N PHE A 228 -14.94 5.97 -1.55
CA PHE A 228 -15.60 7.00 -0.75
C PHE A 228 -15.68 8.33 -1.51
N ALA A 229 -14.59 8.75 -2.15
CA ALA A 229 -14.58 10.00 -2.90
C ALA A 229 -15.58 10.01 -4.06
N LEU A 230 -15.67 8.89 -4.79
CA LEU A 230 -16.57 8.75 -5.94
C LEU A 230 -18.04 8.57 -5.57
N SER A 231 -18.32 8.08 -4.36
CA SER A 231 -19.70 7.87 -3.87
C SER A 231 -20.22 9.02 -3.00
N SER A 232 -19.34 9.91 -2.56
CA SER A 232 -19.70 11.08 -1.76
C SER A 232 -20.45 12.12 -2.61
N PRO A 233 -21.53 12.73 -2.09
CA PRO A 233 -22.19 13.85 -2.75
C PRO A 233 -21.43 15.18 -2.59
N ALA A 234 -20.33 15.19 -1.84
CA ALA A 234 -19.55 16.41 -1.59
C ALA A 234 -18.71 16.80 -2.80
N LYS A 235 -18.71 18.10 -3.15
CA LYS A 235 -17.86 18.65 -4.23
C LYS A 235 -16.39 18.79 -3.85
N THR A 236 -16.07 18.69 -2.57
CA THR A 236 -14.71 18.84 -2.07
C THR A 236 -14.53 17.82 -0.95
N ILE A 237 -13.42 17.11 -0.99
CA ILE A 237 -13.06 16.07 -0.03
C ILE A 237 -11.61 16.32 0.38
N LEU A 238 -11.36 16.31 1.68
CA LEU A 238 -10.02 16.45 2.22
C LEU A 238 -9.39 15.06 2.34
N VAL A 239 -8.33 14.81 1.58
CA VAL A 239 -7.71 13.48 1.49
C VAL A 239 -6.40 13.46 2.27
N ALA A 240 -6.31 12.62 3.30
CA ALA A 240 -5.11 12.39 4.10
C ALA A 240 -4.46 11.05 3.74
N THR A 241 -3.84 11.01 2.56
CA THR A 241 -2.96 9.93 2.08
C THR A 241 -1.97 10.47 1.06
N GLU A 242 -1.14 9.62 0.45
CA GLU A 242 -0.19 10.04 -0.59
C GLU A 242 -0.92 10.70 -1.78
N PRO A 243 -0.42 11.85 -2.29
CA PRO A 243 -1.17 12.72 -3.20
C PRO A 243 -1.48 12.15 -4.58
N HIS A 244 -0.73 11.18 -5.10
CA HIS A 244 -0.97 10.70 -6.47
C HIS A 244 -2.26 9.89 -6.63
N ILE A 245 -2.95 9.54 -5.54
CA ILE A 245 -4.32 9.00 -5.64
C ILE A 245 -5.29 10.02 -6.27
N ILE A 246 -5.00 11.32 -6.12
CA ILE A 246 -5.83 12.40 -6.68
C ILE A 246 -5.96 12.27 -8.19
N HIS A 247 -4.93 11.77 -8.89
CA HIS A 247 -5.01 11.51 -10.33
C HIS A 247 -6.13 10.53 -10.71
N GLN A 248 -6.29 9.44 -9.96
CA GLN A 248 -7.40 8.51 -10.20
C GLN A 248 -8.75 9.11 -9.82
N MET A 249 -8.80 9.94 -8.77
CA MET A 249 -10.01 10.66 -8.38
C MET A 249 -10.45 11.61 -9.49
N GLU A 250 -9.55 12.46 -10.00
CA GLU A 250 -9.82 13.40 -11.09
C GLU A 250 -10.21 12.69 -12.40
N LYS A 251 -9.60 11.54 -12.70
CA LYS A 251 -9.98 10.74 -13.88
C LYS A 251 -11.39 10.13 -13.77
N ALA A 252 -11.79 9.71 -12.57
CA ALA A 252 -13.06 9.04 -12.35
C ALA A 252 -14.22 10.02 -12.02
N ALA A 253 -13.90 11.18 -11.45
CA ALA A 253 -14.81 12.27 -11.12
C ALA A 253 -14.12 13.62 -11.42
N PRO A 254 -14.17 14.10 -12.67
CA PRO A 254 -13.51 15.35 -13.07
C PRO A 254 -14.25 16.63 -12.66
N GLU A 255 -15.47 16.51 -12.11
CA GLU A 255 -16.32 17.62 -11.63
C GLU A 255 -16.13 17.88 -10.13
#